data_AF-A0A815JZJ9-F1
#
_entry.id   AF-A0A815JZJ9-F1
#
_cell.length_a   1.000
_cell.length_b   1.000
_cell.length_c   1.000
_cell.angle_alpha   90.00
_cell.angle_beta   90.00
_cell.angle_gamma   90.00
#
_symmetry.space_group_name_H-M   'P 1'
#
loop_
_entity.id
_entity.type
_entity.pdbx_description
1 polymer ?
#
loop_
_entity_poly.entity_id
_entity_poly.type
_entity_poly.pdbx_seq_one_letter_code
_entity_poly.pdbx_strand_id
1 'polypeptide(L)'
;MYRGYERILNPWRLQMYLRRKGRYCRSLIIKPFPEYHNLCEFLNMFNNFISYHEENYPFDNFQEFSFTFYVLVSVDDVNNNFPHQQPANVIIRGKKRYYGTGGTILQTLRRFIRSLKCLKKFKLNNLLLEANSDVGSCLEEVLEHSQDTLESLECLNYTSHILPLYIVGLFSNLKQITISSHSLSDDVLLLFANHTIYLKRLIIVQDELTIPYVCSTAAWIEVDKILYERTFEHSKWHVEMLMTGRCKCEPLWATAPAPIKSIIYETIFSKVNHSSIYTCLENYSKTLEIYAHLNSLCRVYIPKSFNERSDQSYIALVKNCKYLHTLAIRERISTATCLLIVYYGVKNNLKQFYLRRNCVILRNEYKMFIFSDDNNQTMHNWIETNCRAYDTVEYRVSELLKRKWHMLSDHLYNKIKM
;
A
#
# COMPACT_ATOMS: atom_id res chain seq x y z
N MET A 1 4.64 -43.99 13.59
CA MET A 1 4.28 -43.29 12.34
C MET A 1 5.42 -42.37 11.97
N TYR A 2 6.12 -42.67 10.88
CA TYR A 2 7.25 -41.90 10.36
C TYR A 2 6.70 -40.58 9.81
N ARG A 3 6.78 -39.49 10.59
CA ARG A 3 6.62 -38.13 10.06
C ARG A 3 7.91 -37.84 9.30
N GLY A 4 7.82 -37.43 8.03
CA GLY A 4 8.98 -37.19 7.17
C GLY A 4 9.92 -36.10 7.70
N TYR A 5 10.75 -35.52 6.83
CA TYR A 5 11.60 -34.36 7.16
C TYR A 5 10.75 -33.11 7.50
N GLU A 6 10.08 -33.10 8.65
CA GLU A 6 9.55 -31.89 9.26
C GLU A 6 10.74 -31.03 9.68
N ARG A 7 10.77 -29.76 9.25
CA ARG A 7 11.81 -28.82 9.64
C ARG A 7 11.57 -28.40 11.10
N ILE A 8 11.86 -29.29 12.02
CA ILE A 8 11.75 -29.04 13.46
C ILE A 8 12.83 -28.04 13.84
N LEU A 9 12.42 -26.96 14.51
CA LEU A 9 13.32 -25.97 15.04
C LEU A 9 14.23 -26.62 16.08
N ASN A 10 15.55 -26.49 15.93
CA ASN A 10 16.49 -27.02 16.91
C ASN A 10 16.82 -25.92 17.96
N PRO A 11 16.36 -26.06 19.22
CA PRO A 11 16.54 -25.06 20.27
C PRO A 11 18.00 -24.68 20.50
N TRP A 12 18.87 -25.68 20.53
CA TRP A 12 20.28 -25.50 20.81
C TRP A 12 20.99 -24.72 19.71
N ARG A 13 20.68 -25.01 18.44
CA ARG A 13 21.22 -24.25 17.30
C ARG A 13 20.76 -22.80 17.31
N LEU A 14 19.50 -22.53 17.65
CA LEU A 14 18.96 -21.17 17.77
C LEU A 14 19.69 -20.38 18.87
N GLN A 15 19.81 -20.95 20.07
CA GLN A 15 20.52 -20.29 21.17
C GLN A 15 21.98 -20.02 20.83
N MET A 16 22.69 -20.97 20.22
CA MET A 16 24.08 -20.77 19.76
C MET A 16 24.18 -19.67 18.70
N TYR A 17 23.21 -19.58 17.80
CA TYR A 17 23.14 -18.50 16.82
C TYR A 17 22.92 -17.14 17.50
N LEU A 18 21.94 -17.03 18.41
CA LEU A 18 21.65 -15.77 19.13
C LEU A 18 22.83 -15.32 19.98
N ARG A 19 23.52 -16.21 20.68
CA ARG A 19 24.75 -15.87 21.44
C ARG A 19 25.85 -15.31 20.55
N ARG A 20 26.04 -15.87 19.35
CA ARG A 20 27.14 -15.48 18.44
C ARG A 20 26.81 -14.27 17.59
N LYS A 21 25.54 -14.10 17.20
CA LYS A 21 25.11 -13.14 16.18
C LYS A 21 24.03 -12.16 16.65
N GLY A 22 23.48 -12.32 17.85
CA GLY A 22 22.39 -11.49 18.39
C GLY A 22 22.68 -10.00 18.36
N ARG A 23 23.87 -9.58 18.81
CA ARG A 23 24.31 -8.17 18.78
C ARG A 23 24.33 -7.53 17.39
N TYR A 24 24.46 -8.34 16.34
CA TYR A 24 24.45 -7.88 14.94
C TYR A 24 23.05 -7.97 14.30
N CYS A 25 22.07 -8.54 15.00
CA CYS A 25 20.70 -8.63 14.52
C CYS A 25 20.08 -7.23 14.52
N ARG A 26 19.71 -6.74 13.34
CA ARG A 26 19.05 -5.44 13.17
C ARG A 26 17.55 -5.55 12.98
N SER A 27 17.11 -6.65 12.39
CA SER A 27 15.71 -6.85 12.04
C SER A 27 15.30 -8.31 12.17
N LEU A 28 14.07 -8.54 12.61
CA LEU A 28 13.40 -9.84 12.59
C LEU A 28 12.11 -9.71 11.79
N ILE A 29 12.04 -10.45 10.69
CA ILE A 29 10.90 -10.44 9.76
C ILE A 29 10.31 -11.85 9.73
N ILE A 30 9.15 -12.01 10.35
CA ILE A 30 8.37 -13.24 10.36
C ILE A 30 7.34 -13.13 9.25
N LYS A 31 7.61 -13.83 8.15
CA LYS A 31 6.69 -13.96 7.02
C LYS A 31 5.50 -14.86 7.40
N PRO A 32 4.38 -14.79 6.66
CA PRO A 32 3.25 -15.68 6.87
C PRO A 32 3.69 -17.14 6.88
N PHE A 33 3.47 -17.82 8.01
CA PHE A 33 3.91 -19.19 8.25
C PHE A 33 2.74 -20.04 8.76
N PRO A 34 2.42 -21.17 8.10
CA PRO A 34 1.21 -21.95 8.40
C PRO A 34 1.34 -22.85 9.65
N GLU A 35 2.56 -23.24 10.04
CA GLU A 35 2.79 -24.14 11.18
C GLU A 35 2.93 -23.33 12.49
N TYR A 36 1.79 -22.99 13.10
CA TYR A 36 1.76 -22.12 14.29
C TYR A 36 2.50 -22.68 15.50
N HIS A 37 2.58 -23.99 15.66
CA HIS A 37 3.28 -24.62 16.78
C HIS A 37 4.78 -24.26 16.76
N ASN A 38 5.44 -24.49 15.62
CA ASN A 38 6.85 -24.15 15.42
C ASN A 38 7.11 -22.64 15.60
N LEU A 39 6.16 -21.80 15.19
CA LEU A 39 6.24 -20.36 15.38
C LEU A 39 6.13 -19.96 16.87
N CYS A 40 5.18 -20.54 17.62
CA CYS A 40 5.08 -20.32 19.06
C CYS A 40 6.36 -20.76 19.78
N GLU A 41 6.91 -21.93 19.45
CA GLU A 41 8.17 -22.40 20.03
C GLU A 41 9.33 -21.46 19.72
N PHE A 42 9.44 -21.00 18.46
CA PHE A 42 10.44 -20.02 18.06
C PHE A 42 10.36 -18.74 18.91
N LEU A 43 9.17 -18.16 19.00
CA LEU A 43 8.94 -16.92 19.76
C LEU A 43 9.23 -17.10 21.25
N ASN A 44 8.78 -18.21 21.85
CA ASN A 44 9.05 -18.52 23.25
C ASN A 44 10.55 -18.69 23.53
N MET A 45 11.28 -19.39 22.66
CA MET A 45 12.73 -19.56 22.84
C MET A 45 13.48 -18.25 22.69
N PHE A 46 13.08 -17.41 21.74
CA PHE A 46 13.69 -16.09 21.56
C PHE A 46 13.40 -15.19 22.77
N ASN A 47 12.16 -15.18 23.24
CA ASN A 47 11.76 -14.46 24.44
C ASN A 47 12.58 -14.92 25.66
N ASN A 48 12.67 -16.23 25.89
CA ASN A 48 13.45 -16.79 27.01
C ASN A 48 14.93 -16.43 26.92
N PHE A 49 15.49 -16.35 25.70
CA PHE A 49 16.87 -15.90 25.51
C PHE A 49 17.04 -14.43 25.90
N ILE A 50 16.08 -13.56 25.57
CA ILE A 50 16.09 -12.15 25.99
C ILE A 50 15.98 -12.05 27.51
N SER A 51 15.00 -12.75 28.11
CA SER A 51 14.77 -12.75 29.56
C SER A 51 15.97 -13.27 30.35
N TYR A 52 16.70 -14.26 29.83
CA TYR A 52 17.93 -14.75 30.47
C TYR A 52 19.04 -13.69 30.52
N HIS A 53 19.01 -12.69 29.64
CA HIS A 53 20.00 -11.62 29.53
C HIS A 53 19.43 -10.26 29.99
N GLU A 54 18.49 -10.26 30.95
CA GLU A 54 17.78 -9.05 31.41
C GLU A 54 18.69 -7.86 31.78
N GLU A 55 19.85 -8.12 32.41
CA GLU A 55 20.81 -7.07 32.79
C GLU A 55 21.54 -6.44 31.60
N ASN A 56 21.70 -7.18 30.50
CA ASN A 56 22.41 -6.74 29.30
C ASN A 56 21.64 -7.16 28.06
N TYR A 57 20.73 -6.28 27.60
CA TYR A 57 19.89 -6.55 26.43
C TYR A 57 20.75 -7.07 25.25
N PRO A 58 20.56 -8.31 24.79
CA PRO A 58 21.54 -8.95 23.90
C PRO A 58 21.50 -8.44 22.45
N PHE A 59 20.63 -7.46 22.17
CA PHE A 59 20.23 -7.01 20.84
C PHE A 59 20.37 -5.49 20.67
N ASP A 60 21.53 -4.93 21.01
CA ASP A 60 21.80 -3.47 20.97
C ASP A 60 21.43 -2.78 19.63
N ASN A 61 21.55 -3.50 18.52
CA ASN A 61 21.30 -2.96 17.18
C ASN A 61 19.91 -3.31 16.61
N PHE A 62 19.05 -3.96 17.38
CA PHE A 62 17.76 -4.42 16.92
C PHE A 62 16.76 -3.28 16.86
N GLN A 63 16.31 -2.97 15.65
CA GLN A 63 15.53 -1.76 15.36
C GLN A 63 14.22 -2.06 14.64
N GLU A 64 14.07 -3.24 14.06
CA GLU A 64 12.91 -3.57 13.22
C GLU A 64 12.32 -4.93 13.58
N PHE A 65 11.03 -4.93 13.89
CA PHE A 65 10.24 -6.15 13.99
C PHE A 65 9.08 -6.11 13.01
N SER A 66 8.91 -7.19 12.26
CA SER A 66 7.80 -7.35 11.32
C SER A 66 7.18 -8.73 11.48
N PHE A 67 5.86 -8.73 11.69
CA PHE A 67 5.04 -9.93 11.77
C PHE A 67 3.83 -9.79 10.85
N THR A 68 3.68 -10.75 9.94
CA THR A 68 2.45 -10.90 9.15
C THR A 68 1.86 -12.27 9.40
N PHE A 69 0.65 -12.29 9.94
CA PHE A 69 -0.04 -13.55 10.18
C PHE A 69 -0.46 -14.25 8.88
N TYR A 70 -0.42 -15.57 8.91
CA TYR A 70 -0.91 -16.40 7.82
C TYR A 70 -2.42 -16.59 7.95
N VAL A 71 -3.20 -15.88 7.15
CA VAL A 71 -4.66 -16.03 7.17
C VAL A 71 -5.05 -17.27 6.38
N LEU A 72 -5.65 -18.24 7.07
CA LEU A 72 -6.28 -19.40 6.42
C LEU A 72 -7.55 -18.93 5.70
N VAL A 73 -7.73 -19.40 4.47
CA VAL A 73 -8.89 -19.07 3.64
C VAL A 73 -9.55 -20.37 3.19
N SER A 74 -10.80 -20.59 3.58
CA SER A 74 -11.64 -21.63 2.98
C SER A 74 -12.65 -21.01 2.02
N VAL A 75 -12.96 -21.70 0.94
CA VAL A 75 -13.99 -21.29 -0.03
C VAL A 75 -15.19 -22.18 0.21
N ASP A 76 -16.37 -21.58 0.40
CA ASP A 76 -17.60 -22.35 0.52
C ASP A 76 -17.99 -22.88 -0.86
N ASP A 77 -17.82 -24.19 -1.06
CA ASP A 77 -18.44 -24.91 -2.17
C ASP A 77 -19.94 -25.03 -1.89
N VAL A 78 -20.75 -24.61 -2.86
CA VAL A 78 -22.22 -24.48 -2.81
C VAL A 78 -22.95 -25.80 -2.46
N ASN A 79 -22.24 -26.93 -2.39
CA ASN A 79 -22.81 -28.26 -2.19
C ASN A 79 -22.58 -28.91 -0.82
N ASN A 80 -21.85 -28.28 0.11
CA ASN A 80 -21.58 -28.87 1.43
C ASN A 80 -22.32 -28.14 2.55
N ASN A 81 -23.64 -28.41 2.64
CA ASN A 81 -24.42 -28.19 3.85
C ASN A 81 -24.01 -29.21 4.94
N PHE A 82 -22.84 -29.01 5.55
CA PHE A 82 -22.54 -29.65 6.83
C PHE A 82 -22.85 -28.66 7.96
N PRO A 83 -23.86 -28.92 8.82
CA PRO A 83 -24.12 -28.13 10.00
C PRO A 83 -23.10 -28.57 11.07
N HIS A 84 -21.86 -28.12 10.94
CA HIS A 84 -20.85 -28.31 11.97
C HIS A 84 -20.48 -26.96 12.56
N GLN A 85 -20.49 -26.93 13.90
CA GLN A 85 -20.24 -25.80 14.77
C GLN A 85 -19.16 -24.88 14.17
N GLN A 86 -19.54 -23.63 13.88
CA GLN A 86 -18.58 -22.65 13.38
C GLN A 86 -17.50 -22.47 14.46
N PRO A 87 -16.20 -22.66 14.14
CA PRO A 87 -15.16 -22.30 15.08
C PRO A 87 -15.25 -20.79 15.35
N ALA A 88 -15.09 -20.38 16.61
CA ALA A 88 -14.92 -18.98 16.95
C ALA A 88 -13.71 -18.42 16.16
N ASN A 89 -13.80 -17.17 15.67
CA ASN A 89 -12.81 -16.51 14.79
C ASN A 89 -12.92 -16.76 13.27
N VAL A 90 -14.13 -17.05 12.75
CA VAL A 90 -14.37 -17.12 11.30
C VAL A 90 -15.01 -15.83 10.79
N ILE A 91 -14.33 -15.18 9.85
CA ILE A 91 -14.79 -13.97 9.17
C ILE A 91 -15.24 -14.34 7.77
N ILE A 92 -16.53 -14.17 7.48
CA ILE A 92 -17.08 -14.46 6.16
C ILE A 92 -17.06 -13.19 5.32
N ARG A 93 -16.44 -13.23 4.14
CA ARG A 93 -16.54 -12.16 3.13
C ARG A 93 -16.84 -12.74 1.76
N GLY A 94 -18.06 -12.50 1.29
CA GLY A 94 -18.58 -13.15 0.09
C GLY A 94 -18.62 -14.67 0.29
N LYS A 95 -17.98 -15.42 -0.61
CA LYS A 95 -17.92 -16.90 -0.58
C LYS A 95 -16.70 -17.47 0.17
N LYS A 96 -15.90 -16.60 0.81
CA LYS A 96 -14.67 -16.99 1.49
C LYS A 96 -14.84 -16.84 3.00
N ARG A 97 -14.30 -17.80 3.74
CA ARG A 97 -14.13 -17.74 5.19
C ARG A 97 -12.66 -17.54 5.52
N TYR A 98 -12.38 -16.53 6.32
CA TYR A 98 -11.05 -16.17 6.80
C TYR A 98 -10.96 -16.50 8.27
N TYR A 99 -9.90 -17.16 8.68
CA TYR A 99 -9.69 -17.51 10.08
C TYR A 99 -8.70 -16.51 10.70
N GLY A 100 -9.15 -15.78 11.72
CA GLY A 100 -8.35 -14.76 12.41
C GLY A 100 -7.33 -15.34 13.40
N THR A 101 -6.57 -14.45 14.04
CA THR A 101 -5.66 -14.79 15.14
C THR A 101 -6.36 -14.74 16.48
N GLY A 102 -6.01 -15.67 17.37
CA GLY A 102 -6.49 -15.69 18.74
C GLY A 102 -5.75 -16.73 19.58
N GLY A 103 -6.03 -16.78 20.87
CA GLY A 103 -5.50 -17.81 21.76
C GLY A 103 -3.99 -17.75 21.98
N THR A 104 -3.34 -18.92 22.01
CA THR A 104 -1.96 -19.10 22.46
C THR A 104 -0.92 -18.39 21.59
N ILE A 105 -1.14 -18.28 20.27
CA ILE A 105 -0.23 -17.58 19.37
C ILE A 105 -0.19 -16.07 19.66
N LEU A 106 -1.35 -15.46 19.91
CA LEU A 106 -1.43 -14.03 20.23
C LEU A 106 -0.79 -13.74 21.59
N GLN A 107 -1.04 -14.59 22.59
CA GLN A 107 -0.41 -14.47 23.90
C GLN A 107 1.11 -14.63 23.82
N THR A 108 1.59 -15.59 23.02
CA THR A 108 3.03 -15.82 22.81
C THR A 108 3.67 -14.64 22.08
N LEU A 109 3.01 -14.13 21.05
CA LEU A 109 3.45 -12.95 20.30
C LEU A 109 3.51 -11.71 21.21
N ARG A 110 2.48 -11.48 22.02
CA ARG A 110 2.43 -10.37 22.98
C ARG A 110 3.61 -10.43 23.96
N ARG A 111 3.85 -11.60 24.58
CA ARG A 111 5.00 -11.81 25.48
C ARG A 111 6.33 -11.53 24.78
N PHE A 112 6.47 -12.01 23.55
CA PHE A 112 7.66 -11.75 22.76
C PHE A 112 7.84 -10.25 22.46
N ILE A 113 6.78 -9.55 22.04
CA ILE A 113 6.82 -8.12 21.75
C ILE A 113 7.24 -7.31 22.98
N ARG A 114 6.73 -7.67 24.17
CA ARG A 114 7.13 -7.06 25.45
C ARG A 114 8.63 -7.14 25.72
N SER A 115 9.31 -8.15 25.20
CA SER A 115 10.77 -8.29 25.37
C SER A 115 11.58 -7.39 24.42
N LEU A 116 10.95 -6.77 23.42
CA LEU A 116 11.61 -5.91 22.44
C LEU A 116 11.69 -4.47 22.95
N LYS A 117 12.85 -3.84 22.78
CA LYS A 117 13.11 -2.47 23.26
C LYS A 117 13.61 -1.58 22.14
N CYS A 118 13.33 -0.29 22.23
CA CYS A 118 13.90 0.76 21.38
C CYS A 118 13.71 0.54 19.86
N LEU A 119 12.57 -0.02 19.45
CA LEU A 119 12.27 -0.26 18.05
C LEU A 119 12.11 1.05 17.29
N LYS A 120 12.65 1.10 16.06
CA LYS A 120 12.45 2.19 15.11
C LYS A 120 11.36 1.87 14.08
N LYS A 121 11.17 0.58 13.78
CA LYS A 121 10.19 0.10 12.81
C LYS A 121 9.41 -1.08 13.38
N PHE A 122 8.09 -1.00 13.33
CA PHE A 122 7.22 -2.07 13.79
C PHE A 122 6.15 -2.34 12.74
N LYS A 123 5.96 -3.62 12.40
CA LYS A 123 4.90 -4.08 11.49
C LYS A 123 4.12 -5.21 12.09
N LEU A 124 2.81 -5.09 12.13
CA LEU A 124 1.91 -6.10 12.67
C LEU A 124 0.66 -6.21 11.79
N ASN A 125 0.63 -7.27 10.98
CA ASN A 125 -0.32 -7.39 9.89
C ASN A 125 -1.18 -8.67 9.97
N ASN A 126 -2.42 -8.54 9.54
CA ASN A 126 -3.40 -9.61 9.33
C ASN A 126 -3.78 -10.40 10.58
N LEU A 127 -3.77 -9.76 11.75
CA LEU A 127 -4.22 -10.39 12.98
C LEU A 127 -5.73 -10.68 12.98
N LEU A 128 -6.54 -9.82 12.35
CA LEU A 128 -7.99 -10.02 12.21
C LEU A 128 -8.69 -10.29 13.57
N LEU A 129 -8.33 -9.53 14.60
CA LEU A 129 -8.86 -9.65 15.95
C LEU A 129 -10.35 -9.28 16.04
N GLU A 130 -11.11 -10.03 16.84
CA GLU A 130 -12.52 -9.73 17.14
C GLU A 130 -12.67 -8.66 18.23
N ALA A 131 -13.82 -7.98 18.30
CA ALA A 131 -14.05 -6.83 19.19
C ALA A 131 -13.90 -7.17 20.68
N ASN A 132 -14.18 -8.43 21.05
CA ASN A 132 -14.15 -8.93 22.42
C ASN A 132 -12.75 -9.42 22.85
N SER A 133 -11.75 -9.31 21.98
CA SER A 133 -10.37 -9.68 22.28
C SER A 133 -9.61 -8.50 22.88
N ASP A 134 -8.40 -8.74 23.42
CA ASP A 134 -7.47 -7.71 23.89
C ASP A 134 -6.94 -6.86 22.71
N VAL A 135 -7.84 -6.20 21.98
CA VAL A 135 -7.53 -5.30 20.86
C VAL A 135 -6.69 -4.15 21.40
N GLY A 136 -5.50 -3.99 20.86
CA GLY A 136 -4.53 -2.99 21.30
C GLY A 136 -3.43 -3.56 22.20
N SER A 137 -3.62 -4.69 22.87
CA SER A 137 -2.61 -5.21 23.82
C SER A 137 -1.22 -5.35 23.23
N CYS A 138 -1.08 -5.90 22.02
CA CYS A 138 0.24 -5.98 21.36
C CYS A 138 0.85 -4.61 21.08
N LEU A 139 0.03 -3.60 20.77
CA LEU A 139 0.49 -2.23 20.52
C LEU A 139 0.79 -1.49 21.83
N GLU A 140 0.10 -1.81 22.93
CA GLU A 140 0.40 -1.29 24.28
C GLU A 140 1.78 -1.73 24.75
N GLU A 141 2.14 -3.01 24.56
CA GLU A 141 3.49 -3.49 24.89
C GLU A 141 4.58 -2.78 24.06
N VAL A 142 4.30 -2.44 22.79
CA VAL A 142 5.25 -1.65 21.97
C VAL A 142 5.32 -0.21 22.46
N LEU A 143 4.18 0.38 22.82
CA LEU A 143 4.12 1.75 23.32
C LEU A 143 4.99 1.87 24.58
N GLU A 144 4.84 0.96 25.55
CA GLU A 144 5.60 0.97 26.81
C GLU A 144 7.12 0.99 26.61
N HIS A 145 7.64 0.37 25.55
CA HIS A 145 9.09 0.18 25.36
C HIS A 145 9.69 0.92 24.16
N SER A 146 8.87 1.47 23.27
CA SER A 146 9.32 2.08 22.01
C SER A 146 8.55 3.36 21.64
N GLN A 147 7.75 3.96 22.56
CA GLN A 147 6.99 5.19 22.29
C GLN A 147 7.85 6.29 21.65
N ASP A 148 9.02 6.57 22.21
CA ASP A 148 9.91 7.65 21.77
C ASP A 148 10.97 7.21 20.76
N THR A 149 11.02 5.94 20.37
CA THR A 149 12.00 5.46 19.37
C THR A 149 11.37 5.12 18.04
N LEU A 150 10.07 4.84 18.04
CA LEU A 150 9.37 4.32 16.87
C LEU A 150 9.18 5.41 15.81
N GLU A 151 9.79 5.22 14.65
CA GLU A 151 9.74 6.15 13.52
C GLU A 151 8.75 5.69 12.43
N SER A 152 8.49 4.38 12.33
CA SER A 152 7.57 3.81 11.34
C SER A 152 6.72 2.71 11.94
N LEU A 153 5.42 2.83 11.77
CA LEU A 153 4.43 1.84 12.20
C LEU A 153 3.58 1.38 11.02
N GLU A 154 3.46 0.07 10.85
CA GLU A 154 2.55 -0.57 9.90
C GLU A 154 1.60 -1.51 10.63
N CYS A 155 0.29 -1.19 10.59
CA CYS A 155 -0.77 -1.98 11.20
C CYS A 155 -1.87 -2.24 10.17
N LEU A 156 -1.79 -3.39 9.50
CA LEU A 156 -2.75 -3.78 8.47
C LEU A 156 -3.68 -4.87 8.95
N ASN A 157 -4.98 -4.72 8.70
CA ASN A 157 -6.02 -5.71 9.03
C ASN A 157 -5.89 -6.22 10.46
N TYR A 158 -5.67 -5.29 11.39
CA TYR A 158 -5.47 -5.60 12.81
C TYR A 158 -6.75 -6.20 13.41
N THR A 159 -7.90 -5.65 13.03
CA THR A 159 -9.23 -6.12 13.44
C THR A 159 -10.01 -6.73 12.30
N SER A 160 -10.99 -7.56 12.64
CA SER A 160 -11.92 -8.19 11.70
C SER A 160 -13.08 -7.29 11.28
N HIS A 161 -13.28 -6.18 11.98
CA HIS A 161 -14.39 -5.23 11.88
C HIS A 161 -13.86 -3.79 11.90
N ILE A 162 -14.72 -2.81 11.62
CA ILE A 162 -14.37 -1.39 11.68
C ILE A 162 -14.17 -1.02 13.14
N LEU A 163 -12.92 -0.75 13.52
CA LEU A 163 -12.55 -0.35 14.87
C LEU A 163 -11.41 0.66 14.82
N PRO A 164 -11.61 1.89 15.31
CA PRO A 164 -10.58 2.90 15.34
C PRO A 164 -9.39 2.49 16.23
N LEU A 165 -8.17 2.56 15.70
CA LEU A 165 -6.94 2.23 16.45
C LEU A 165 -6.28 3.49 17.05
N TYR A 166 -6.86 4.02 18.12
CA TYR A 166 -6.36 5.22 18.82
C TYR A 166 -4.90 5.10 19.27
N ILE A 167 -4.48 3.91 19.70
CA ILE A 167 -3.14 3.69 20.24
C ILE A 167 -2.02 4.06 19.27
N VAL A 168 -2.27 4.00 17.96
CA VAL A 168 -1.31 4.40 16.93
C VAL A 168 -0.93 5.88 17.05
N GLY A 169 -1.84 6.74 17.50
CA GLY A 169 -1.58 8.17 17.64
C GLY A 169 -0.81 8.55 18.89
N LEU A 170 -0.54 7.61 19.80
CA LEU A 170 0.19 7.86 21.05
C LEU A 170 1.72 7.79 20.89
N PHE A 171 2.21 7.30 19.74
CA PHE A 171 3.64 7.27 19.43
C PHE A 171 4.12 8.64 18.94
N SER A 172 4.92 9.31 19.76
CA SER A 172 5.35 10.71 19.58
C SER A 172 6.26 10.92 18.36
N ASN A 173 7.11 9.94 18.06
CA ASN A 173 8.21 10.06 17.08
C ASN A 173 7.93 9.44 15.70
N LEU A 174 6.67 9.11 15.41
CA LEU A 174 6.29 8.54 14.12
C LEU A 174 6.51 9.52 12.98
N LYS A 175 7.25 9.08 11.96
CA LYS A 175 7.48 9.77 10.69
C LYS A 175 6.63 9.17 9.56
N GLN A 176 6.32 7.87 9.66
CA GLN A 176 5.48 7.15 8.71
C GLN A 176 4.47 6.24 9.41
N ILE A 177 3.20 6.37 9.02
CA ILE A 177 2.11 5.46 9.42
C ILE A 177 1.60 4.74 8.18
N THR A 178 1.41 3.43 8.29
CA THR A 178 0.78 2.60 7.26
C THR A 178 -0.35 1.81 7.92
N ILE A 179 -1.59 2.09 7.54
CA ILE A 179 -2.76 1.61 8.27
C ILE A 179 -3.89 1.21 7.32
N SER A 180 -4.65 0.18 7.69
CA SER A 180 -5.85 -0.21 6.94
C SER A 180 -6.97 0.83 7.10
N SER A 181 -7.78 1.02 6.05
CA SER A 181 -8.84 2.05 6.07
C SER A 181 -9.86 1.89 7.20
N HIS A 182 -10.25 0.66 7.57
CA HIS A 182 -11.21 0.41 8.66
C HIS A 182 -10.66 0.61 10.08
N SER A 183 -9.35 0.81 10.20
CA SER A 183 -8.70 1.13 11.48
C SER A 183 -8.58 2.64 11.70
N LEU A 184 -8.94 3.44 10.69
CA LEU A 184 -9.04 4.90 10.79
C LEU A 184 -10.43 5.31 11.25
N SER A 185 -10.50 6.46 11.90
CA SER A 185 -11.70 7.24 12.16
C SER A 185 -11.36 8.72 12.11
N ASP A 186 -12.38 9.57 12.13
CA ASP A 186 -12.22 11.02 12.23
C ASP A 186 -11.36 11.39 13.45
N ASP A 187 -11.65 10.80 14.62
CA ASP A 187 -10.91 11.03 15.85
C ASP A 187 -9.45 10.53 15.77
N VAL A 188 -9.22 9.38 15.13
CA VAL A 188 -7.85 8.87 14.93
C VAL A 188 -7.03 9.79 14.02
N LEU A 189 -7.64 10.34 12.96
CA LEU A 189 -6.97 11.34 12.11
C LEU A 189 -6.63 12.61 12.87
N LEU A 190 -7.58 13.12 13.68
CA LEU A 190 -7.35 14.28 14.53
C LEU A 190 -6.27 14.01 15.59
N LEU A 191 -6.24 12.81 16.15
CA LEU A 191 -5.21 12.38 17.08
C LEU A 191 -3.83 12.39 16.41
N PHE A 192 -3.72 11.88 15.18
CA PHE A 192 -2.47 11.95 14.41
C PHE A 192 -2.04 13.40 14.19
N ALA A 193 -2.96 14.26 13.75
CA ALA A 193 -2.67 15.68 13.50
C ALA A 193 -2.19 16.38 14.78
N ASN A 194 -2.74 16.00 15.93
CA ASN A 194 -2.45 16.62 17.22
C ASN A 194 -1.19 16.08 17.92
N HIS A 195 -0.89 14.79 17.83
CA HIS A 195 0.14 14.15 18.66
C HIS A 195 1.35 13.66 17.85
N THR A 196 1.20 13.37 16.57
CA THR A 196 2.30 12.86 15.73
C THR A 196 2.99 14.00 14.97
N ILE A 197 3.72 14.85 15.71
CA ILE A 197 4.30 16.10 15.19
C ILE A 197 5.30 15.84 14.04
N TYR A 198 5.99 14.70 14.06
CA TYR A 198 6.98 14.35 13.05
C TYR A 198 6.41 13.56 11.86
N LEU A 199 5.09 13.33 11.82
CA LEU A 199 4.47 12.53 10.78
C LEU A 199 4.58 13.26 9.44
N LYS A 200 5.24 12.62 8.48
CA LYS A 200 5.41 13.14 7.12
C LYS A 200 4.63 12.34 6.09
N ARG A 201 4.39 11.05 6.36
CA ARG A 201 3.78 10.13 5.40
C ARG A 201 2.71 9.27 6.06
N LEU A 202 1.49 9.35 5.53
CA LEU A 202 0.35 8.52 5.92
C LEU A 202 -0.06 7.67 4.73
N ILE A 203 0.04 6.35 4.86
CA ILE A 203 -0.33 5.39 3.82
C ILE A 203 -1.58 4.66 4.27
N ILE A 204 -2.67 4.86 3.52
CA ILE A 204 -3.95 4.21 3.73
C ILE A 204 -4.03 3.01 2.80
N VAL A 205 -4.00 1.81 3.38
CA VAL A 205 -3.90 0.57 2.61
C VAL A 205 -5.25 -0.11 2.49
N GLN A 206 -5.51 -0.66 1.30
CA GLN A 206 -6.68 -1.47 0.99
C GLN A 206 -6.29 -2.74 0.25
N ASP A 207 -6.67 -3.89 0.81
CA ASP A 207 -6.46 -5.21 0.23
C ASP A 207 -7.74 -6.06 0.27
N GLU A 208 -7.63 -7.38 0.06
CA GLU A 208 -8.79 -8.29 0.11
C GLU A 208 -9.37 -8.50 1.53
N LEU A 209 -8.59 -8.17 2.56
CA LEU A 209 -8.92 -8.32 3.98
C LEU A 209 -9.32 -7.00 4.63
N THR A 210 -9.24 -5.88 3.90
CA THR A 210 -9.62 -4.57 4.41
C THR A 210 -11.13 -4.37 4.28
N ILE A 211 -11.80 -3.96 5.36
CA ILE A 211 -13.17 -3.41 5.25
C ILE A 211 -13.03 -1.95 4.78
N PRO A 212 -13.72 -1.54 3.72
CA PRO A 212 -13.65 -0.16 3.29
C PRO A 212 -14.29 0.79 4.32
N TYR A 213 -13.58 1.84 4.72
CA TYR A 213 -14.10 2.93 5.55
C TYR A 213 -13.49 4.27 5.12
N VAL A 214 -14.29 5.33 5.11
CA VAL A 214 -13.91 6.68 4.66
C VAL A 214 -14.13 7.66 5.82
N CYS A 215 -13.08 8.39 6.18
CA CYS A 215 -13.18 9.48 7.15
C CYS A 215 -13.93 10.68 6.53
N SER A 216 -14.63 11.44 7.38
CA SER A 216 -15.47 12.54 6.93
C SER A 216 -14.65 13.70 6.35
N THR A 217 -15.29 14.44 5.45
CA THR A 217 -14.75 15.70 4.92
C THR A 217 -14.40 16.70 6.03
N ALA A 218 -15.22 16.76 7.10
CA ALA A 218 -15.01 17.66 8.22
C ALA A 218 -13.70 17.35 8.97
N ALA A 219 -13.40 16.07 9.18
CA ALA A 219 -12.14 15.65 9.80
C ALA A 219 -10.92 16.08 8.97
N TRP A 220 -10.97 15.92 7.64
CA TRP A 220 -9.87 16.35 6.77
C TRP A 220 -9.66 17.87 6.75
N ILE A 221 -10.74 18.66 6.82
CA ILE A 221 -10.65 20.13 6.95
C ILE A 221 -9.93 20.50 8.24
N GLU A 222 -10.33 19.90 9.36
CA GLU A 222 -9.74 20.21 10.66
C GLU A 222 -8.28 19.75 10.74
N VAL A 223 -7.94 18.59 10.17
CA VAL A 223 -6.55 18.14 10.02
C VAL A 223 -5.73 19.16 9.22
N ASP A 224 -6.21 19.63 8.07
CA ASP A 224 -5.49 20.62 7.26
C ASP A 224 -5.28 21.94 8.04
N LYS A 225 -6.29 22.38 8.79
CA LYS A 225 -6.19 23.55 9.67
C LYS A 225 -5.13 23.38 10.76
N ILE A 226 -5.17 22.25 11.50
CA ILE A 226 -4.18 21.94 12.54
C ILE A 226 -2.77 21.92 11.95
N LEU A 227 -2.59 21.28 10.79
CA LEU A 227 -1.29 21.21 10.13
C LEU A 227 -0.81 22.58 9.64
N TYR A 228 -1.72 23.42 9.15
CA TYR A 228 -1.41 24.79 8.73
C TYR A 228 -0.97 25.68 9.90
N GLU A 229 -1.70 25.65 11.02
CA GLU A 229 -1.40 26.46 12.21
C GLU A 229 -0.07 26.07 12.87
N ARG A 230 0.30 24.78 12.78
CA ARG A 230 1.53 24.25 13.40
C ARG A 230 2.81 24.55 12.64
N THR A 231 2.73 24.92 11.37
CA THR A 231 3.91 24.82 10.49
C THR A 231 4.32 26.18 9.92
N PHE A 232 5.29 26.82 10.58
CA PHE A 232 6.09 27.88 9.93
C PHE A 232 7.15 27.27 8.97
N GLU A 233 7.57 26.01 9.16
CA GLU A 233 8.66 25.40 8.36
C GLU A 233 8.59 23.85 8.14
N HIS A 234 7.54 23.13 8.55
CA HIS A 234 7.54 21.65 8.53
C HIS A 234 6.39 21.00 7.74
N SER A 235 6.69 20.62 6.49
CA SER A 235 6.09 19.52 5.70
C SER A 235 4.62 19.14 5.98
N LYS A 236 3.71 19.62 5.13
CA LYS A 236 2.37 19.03 4.94
C LYS A 236 2.48 17.51 4.76
N TRP A 237 1.57 16.75 5.37
CA TRP A 237 1.53 15.30 5.21
C TRP A 237 1.49 14.90 3.73
N HIS A 238 2.24 13.85 3.40
CA HIS A 238 2.08 13.11 2.16
C HIS A 238 1.13 11.95 2.41
N VAL A 239 -0.13 12.11 2.00
CA VAL A 239 -1.16 11.08 2.12
C VAL A 239 -1.19 10.24 0.84
N GLU A 240 -1.02 8.94 1.02
CA GLU A 240 -0.99 7.94 -0.05
C GLU A 240 -2.13 6.94 0.11
N MET A 241 -2.85 6.69 -0.98
CA MET A 241 -3.76 5.56 -1.09
C MET A 241 -3.06 4.40 -1.80
N LEU A 242 -2.98 3.27 -1.12
CA LEU A 242 -2.31 2.08 -1.65
C LEU A 242 -3.29 0.90 -1.72
N MET A 243 -3.58 0.45 -2.93
CA MET A 243 -4.35 -0.78 -3.15
C MET A 243 -3.41 -1.96 -3.41
N THR A 244 -3.50 -3.03 -2.62
CA THR A 244 -2.60 -4.18 -2.74
C THR A 244 -3.33 -5.53 -2.77
N GLY A 245 -2.54 -6.60 -2.94
CA GLY A 245 -3.03 -7.96 -2.78
C GLY A 245 -4.06 -8.36 -3.83
N ARG A 246 -5.08 -9.12 -3.40
CA ARG A 246 -6.17 -9.59 -4.26
C ARG A 246 -7.39 -8.67 -4.25
N CYS A 247 -7.19 -7.37 -4.02
CA CYS A 247 -8.27 -6.41 -4.02
C CYS A 247 -8.87 -6.27 -5.42
N LYS A 248 -10.19 -6.49 -5.52
CA LYS A 248 -11.00 -6.27 -6.72
C LYS A 248 -11.85 -5.01 -6.65
N CYS A 249 -11.95 -4.41 -5.46
CA CYS A 249 -12.75 -3.21 -5.23
C CYS A 249 -12.09 -2.00 -5.89
N GLU A 250 -12.87 -0.97 -6.18
CA GLU A 250 -12.33 0.35 -6.46
C GLU A 250 -11.72 0.95 -5.18
N PRO A 251 -10.73 1.87 -5.29
CA PRO A 251 -10.19 2.51 -4.11
C PRO A 251 -11.27 3.32 -3.43
N LEU A 252 -11.15 3.47 -2.12
CA LEU A 252 -11.97 4.43 -1.42
C LEU A 252 -11.50 5.85 -1.71
N TRP A 253 -12.39 6.62 -2.32
CA TRP A 253 -12.21 8.02 -2.59
C TRP A 253 -12.58 8.83 -1.34
N ALA A 254 -11.59 9.24 -0.55
CA ALA A 254 -11.80 10.26 0.48
C ALA A 254 -12.23 11.57 -0.21
N THR A 255 -13.41 12.08 0.12
CA THR A 255 -13.91 13.31 -0.54
C THR A 255 -13.00 14.49 -0.27
N ALA A 256 -12.86 15.38 -1.26
CA ALA A 256 -12.13 16.63 -1.09
C ALA A 256 -12.64 17.38 0.17
N PRO A 257 -11.76 17.92 1.04
CA PRO A 257 -10.39 18.37 0.74
C PRO A 257 -9.27 17.44 1.23
N ALA A 258 -9.49 16.12 1.37
CA ALA A 258 -8.42 15.19 1.73
C ALA A 258 -7.16 15.40 0.85
N PRO A 259 -5.97 15.69 1.42
CA PRO A 259 -4.78 16.10 0.66
C PRO A 259 -4.04 14.88 0.11
N ILE A 260 -4.73 14.08 -0.71
CA ILE A 260 -4.19 12.87 -1.32
C ILE A 260 -3.19 13.29 -2.40
N LYS A 261 -1.95 12.85 -2.21
CA LYS A 261 -0.83 13.15 -3.11
C LYS A 261 -0.45 11.97 -3.98
N SER A 262 -0.68 10.74 -3.50
CA SER A 262 -0.30 9.53 -4.21
C SER A 262 -1.45 8.52 -4.24
N ILE A 263 -1.71 7.95 -5.42
CA ILE A 263 -2.66 6.85 -5.60
C ILE A 263 -1.93 5.74 -6.36
N ILE A 264 -1.72 4.62 -5.66
CA ILE A 264 -0.93 3.50 -6.14
C ILE A 264 -1.78 2.24 -6.13
N TYR A 265 -1.82 1.57 -7.27
CA TYR A 265 -2.48 0.29 -7.46
C TYR A 265 -1.41 -0.78 -7.65
N GLU A 266 -1.11 -1.51 -6.58
CA GLU A 266 -0.21 -2.66 -6.54
C GLU A 266 -1.01 -3.97 -6.50
N THR A 267 -1.96 -4.11 -7.44
CA THR A 267 -2.81 -5.31 -7.56
C THR A 267 -2.99 -5.68 -9.01
N ILE A 268 -2.95 -6.98 -9.31
CA ILE A 268 -3.24 -7.52 -10.64
C ILE A 268 -4.74 -7.75 -10.90
N PHE A 269 -5.58 -7.52 -9.90
CA PHE A 269 -6.99 -7.89 -9.89
C PHE A 269 -7.96 -6.73 -10.07
N SER A 270 -7.47 -5.49 -10.02
CA SER A 270 -8.25 -4.31 -10.37
C SER A 270 -7.90 -3.84 -11.78
N LYS A 271 -8.86 -3.21 -12.45
CA LYS A 271 -8.67 -2.49 -13.71
C LYS A 271 -8.96 -1.02 -13.44
N VAL A 272 -8.26 -0.12 -14.14
CA VAL A 272 -8.67 1.28 -14.18
C VAL A 272 -9.94 1.46 -14.99
N ASN A 273 -10.94 2.05 -14.34
CA ASN A 273 -12.14 2.52 -15.00
C ASN A 273 -12.02 4.03 -15.26
N HIS A 274 -12.72 4.49 -16.31
CA HIS A 274 -12.83 5.91 -16.61
C HIS A 274 -13.38 6.69 -15.41
N SER A 275 -14.43 6.15 -14.78
CA SER A 275 -15.04 6.69 -13.56
C SER A 275 -14.01 6.94 -12.48
N SER A 276 -13.17 5.96 -12.17
CA SER A 276 -12.11 6.06 -11.16
C SER A 276 -11.14 7.21 -11.43
N ILE A 277 -10.70 7.41 -12.67
CA ILE A 277 -9.82 8.55 -13.03
C ILE A 277 -10.56 9.89 -12.90
N TYR A 278 -11.83 9.95 -13.32
CA TYR A 278 -12.61 11.20 -13.20
C TYR A 278 -12.92 11.55 -11.75
N THR A 279 -13.24 10.58 -10.90
CA THR A 279 -13.38 10.79 -9.45
C THR A 279 -12.06 11.28 -8.84
N CYS A 280 -10.91 10.75 -9.29
CA CYS A 280 -9.61 11.27 -8.90
C CYS A 280 -9.39 12.73 -9.32
N LEU A 281 -9.79 13.10 -10.53
CA LEU A 281 -9.72 14.46 -11.05
C LEU A 281 -10.58 15.44 -10.24
N GLU A 282 -11.82 15.07 -9.97
CA GLU A 282 -12.77 15.87 -9.21
C GLU A 282 -12.26 16.16 -7.80
N ASN A 283 -11.69 15.15 -7.13
CA ASN A 283 -11.29 15.27 -5.74
C ASN A 283 -9.84 15.78 -5.55
N TYR A 284 -8.90 15.41 -6.42
CA TYR A 284 -7.46 15.56 -6.15
C TYR A 284 -6.66 16.24 -7.26
N SER A 285 -7.30 16.84 -8.28
CA SER A 285 -6.58 17.55 -9.35
C SER A 285 -5.59 18.61 -8.85
N LYS A 286 -5.83 19.18 -7.67
CA LYS A 286 -4.99 20.21 -7.06
C LYS A 286 -3.87 19.68 -6.16
N THR A 287 -3.84 18.38 -5.82
CA THR A 287 -2.90 17.81 -4.85
C THR A 287 -2.14 16.61 -5.36
N LEU A 288 -2.65 15.93 -6.39
CA LEU A 288 -2.10 14.68 -6.90
C LEU A 288 -0.71 14.88 -7.52
N GLU A 289 0.27 14.17 -6.97
CA GLU A 289 1.68 14.14 -7.38
C GLU A 289 2.04 12.83 -8.09
N ILE A 290 1.43 11.71 -7.67
CA ILE A 290 1.71 10.37 -8.17
C ILE A 290 0.40 9.63 -8.48
N TYR A 291 0.29 9.09 -9.69
CA TYR A 291 -0.77 8.16 -10.07
C TYR A 291 -0.17 6.94 -10.75
N ALA A 292 -0.29 5.76 -10.15
CA ALA A 292 0.50 4.61 -10.58
C ALA A 292 -0.27 3.29 -10.56
N HIS A 293 -0.25 2.59 -11.68
CA HIS A 293 -0.69 1.21 -11.80
C HIS A 293 0.50 0.30 -11.90
N LEU A 294 0.91 -0.27 -10.78
CA LEU A 294 2.05 -1.16 -10.68
C LEU A 294 1.62 -2.61 -10.98
N ASN A 295 2.60 -3.51 -11.06
CA ASN A 295 2.45 -4.91 -11.43
C ASN A 295 1.90 -5.13 -12.85
N SER A 296 2.78 -5.55 -13.76
CA SER A 296 2.47 -5.68 -15.19
C SER A 296 1.33 -6.66 -15.50
N LEU A 297 1.18 -7.77 -14.79
CA LEU A 297 0.29 -8.85 -15.24
C LEU A 297 -1.15 -8.68 -14.75
N CYS A 298 -1.91 -7.75 -15.33
CA CYS A 298 -3.35 -7.64 -15.07
C CYS A 298 -4.09 -8.93 -15.47
N ARG A 299 -4.87 -9.52 -14.55
CA ARG A 299 -5.70 -10.72 -14.77
C ARG A 299 -7.14 -10.41 -15.14
N VAL A 300 -7.42 -9.15 -15.49
CA VAL A 300 -8.75 -8.66 -15.86
C VAL A 300 -8.80 -8.44 -17.37
N TYR A 301 -10.00 -8.52 -17.95
CA TYR A 301 -10.22 -8.18 -19.36
C TYR A 301 -9.70 -6.78 -19.67
N ILE A 302 -8.83 -6.68 -20.68
CA ILE A 302 -8.28 -5.42 -21.16
C ILE A 302 -8.98 -5.06 -22.47
N PRO A 303 -9.73 -3.94 -22.51
CA PRO A 303 -10.48 -3.54 -23.69
C PRO A 303 -9.55 -3.29 -24.89
N LYS A 304 -10.06 -3.61 -26.08
CA LYS A 304 -9.37 -3.34 -27.36
C LYS A 304 -9.93 -2.11 -28.07
N SER A 305 -11.22 -1.82 -27.90
CA SER A 305 -11.86 -0.68 -28.57
C SER A 305 -11.39 0.64 -27.92
N PHE A 306 -11.17 1.68 -28.72
CA PHE A 306 -10.74 2.99 -28.21
C PHE A 306 -11.69 3.56 -27.15
N ASN A 307 -12.99 3.42 -27.38
CA ASN A 307 -14.04 3.99 -26.54
C ASN A 307 -14.13 3.36 -25.15
N GLU A 308 -13.68 2.11 -24.99
CA GLU A 308 -13.65 1.42 -23.69
C GLU A 308 -12.30 1.58 -22.95
N ARG A 309 -11.26 2.08 -23.64
CA ARG A 309 -9.92 2.26 -23.07
C ARG A 309 -9.80 3.63 -22.43
N SER A 310 -9.11 3.69 -21.31
CA SER A 310 -8.92 4.91 -20.50
C SER A 310 -7.99 5.97 -21.11
N ASP A 311 -7.68 5.89 -22.42
CA ASP A 311 -6.81 6.80 -23.15
C ASP A 311 -7.18 8.28 -22.91
N GLN A 312 -8.46 8.64 -23.09
CA GLN A 312 -8.94 10.01 -22.89
C GLN A 312 -8.86 10.44 -21.42
N SER A 313 -9.15 9.54 -20.50
CA SER A 313 -9.10 9.81 -19.06
C SER A 313 -7.66 10.08 -18.60
N TYR A 314 -6.67 9.36 -19.12
CA TYR A 314 -5.26 9.63 -18.83
C TYR A 314 -4.78 10.98 -19.35
N ILE A 315 -5.24 11.40 -20.54
CA ILE A 315 -4.96 12.74 -21.06
C ILE A 315 -5.62 13.81 -20.17
N ALA A 316 -6.86 13.60 -19.76
CA ALA A 316 -7.54 14.51 -18.83
C ALA A 316 -6.80 14.61 -17.49
N LEU A 317 -6.29 13.48 -16.98
CA LEU A 317 -5.48 13.43 -15.76
C LEU A 317 -4.26 14.35 -15.85
N VAL A 318 -3.41 14.17 -16.87
CA VAL A 318 -2.21 15.01 -17.01
C VAL A 318 -2.50 16.46 -17.35
N LYS A 319 -3.65 16.76 -17.99
CA LYS A 319 -4.04 18.15 -18.31
C LYS A 319 -4.46 18.94 -17.08
N ASN A 320 -5.15 18.30 -16.14
CA ASN A 320 -5.76 18.98 -15.01
C ASN A 320 -4.91 18.89 -13.72
N CYS A 321 -4.11 17.84 -13.55
CA CYS A 321 -3.25 17.67 -12.37
C CYS A 321 -1.90 18.37 -12.55
N LYS A 322 -1.77 19.60 -12.06
CA LYS A 322 -0.56 20.44 -12.21
C LYS A 322 0.67 19.97 -11.42
N TYR A 323 0.47 19.15 -10.38
CA TYR A 323 1.54 18.64 -9.54
C TYR A 323 1.97 17.21 -9.89
N LEU A 324 1.29 16.57 -10.85
CA LEU A 324 1.51 15.19 -11.23
C LEU A 324 2.89 15.03 -11.88
N HIS A 325 3.87 14.60 -11.09
CA HIS A 325 5.22 14.38 -11.57
C HIS A 325 5.51 12.93 -11.95
N THR A 326 4.73 11.97 -11.44
CA THR A 326 4.91 10.55 -11.73
C THR A 326 3.61 9.90 -12.19
N LEU A 327 3.65 9.28 -13.37
CA LEU A 327 2.54 8.52 -13.96
C LEU A 327 3.04 7.14 -14.40
N ALA A 328 2.41 6.07 -13.90
CA ALA A 328 2.66 4.70 -14.38
C ALA A 328 1.35 4.08 -14.90
N ILE A 329 1.35 3.71 -16.18
CA ILE A 329 0.18 3.13 -16.86
C ILE A 329 0.47 1.68 -17.24
N ARG A 330 -0.45 0.80 -16.80
CA ARG A 330 -0.41 -0.63 -17.10
C ARG A 330 -1.39 -1.02 -18.19
N GLU A 331 -2.48 -0.29 -18.34
CA GLU A 331 -3.58 -0.53 -19.29
C GLU A 331 -3.14 -0.24 -20.74
N ARG A 332 -3.94 -0.72 -21.69
CA ARG A 332 -3.65 -0.48 -23.11
C ARG A 332 -3.92 0.97 -23.50
N ILE A 333 -2.92 1.64 -24.08
CA ILE A 333 -3.06 2.99 -24.65
C ILE A 333 -2.47 3.05 -26.06
N SER A 334 -2.95 3.98 -26.89
CA SER A 334 -2.41 4.19 -28.24
C SER A 334 -1.08 4.94 -28.21
N THR A 335 -0.28 4.84 -29.28
CA THR A 335 0.92 5.66 -29.45
C THR A 335 0.61 7.16 -29.52
N ALA A 336 -0.53 7.54 -30.12
CA ALA A 336 -0.98 8.93 -30.09
C ALA A 336 -1.28 9.41 -28.67
N THR A 337 -1.93 8.58 -27.86
CA THR A 337 -2.20 8.88 -26.44
C THR A 337 -0.92 9.06 -25.65
N CYS A 338 0.09 8.19 -25.87
CA CYS A 338 1.41 8.30 -25.26
C CYS A 338 2.05 9.67 -25.52
N LEU A 339 2.05 10.12 -26.78
CA LEU A 339 2.58 11.42 -27.17
C LEU A 339 1.80 12.58 -26.53
N LEU A 340 0.47 12.50 -26.52
CA LEU A 340 -0.39 13.52 -25.90
C LEU A 340 -0.19 13.62 -24.39
N ILE A 341 -0.05 12.47 -23.70
CA ILE A 341 0.22 12.40 -22.27
C ILE A 341 1.50 13.17 -21.94
N VAL A 342 2.57 12.94 -22.70
CA VAL A 342 3.87 13.59 -22.44
C VAL A 342 3.82 15.06 -22.85
N TYR A 343 3.20 15.39 -23.97
CA TYR A 343 3.06 16.77 -24.45
C TYR A 343 2.34 17.67 -23.44
N TYR A 344 1.22 17.22 -22.87
CA TYR A 344 0.52 17.98 -21.83
C TYR A 344 1.19 17.83 -20.46
N GLY A 345 1.67 16.63 -20.13
CA GLY A 345 2.29 16.34 -18.85
C GLY A 345 3.53 17.18 -18.58
N VAL A 346 4.41 17.37 -19.55
CA VAL A 346 5.63 18.20 -19.38
C VAL A 346 5.28 19.65 -19.03
N LYS A 347 4.17 20.18 -19.54
CA LYS A 347 3.66 21.52 -19.18
C LYS A 347 3.15 21.59 -17.73
N ASN A 348 2.74 20.45 -17.19
CA ASN A 348 2.17 20.25 -15.85
C ASN A 348 3.11 19.45 -14.92
N ASN A 349 4.43 19.56 -15.11
CA ASN A 349 5.48 19.01 -14.24
C ASN A 349 5.68 17.48 -14.28
N LEU A 350 5.19 16.77 -15.29
CA LEU A 350 5.45 15.33 -15.48
C LEU A 350 6.94 15.08 -15.72
N LYS A 351 7.58 14.34 -14.79
CA LYS A 351 9.00 13.98 -14.84
C LYS A 351 9.19 12.50 -15.11
N GLN A 352 8.37 11.65 -14.49
CA GLN A 352 8.44 10.21 -14.58
C GLN A 352 7.19 9.66 -15.27
N PHE A 353 7.39 9.08 -16.44
CA PHE A 353 6.34 8.37 -17.15
C PHE A 353 6.77 6.92 -17.36
N TYR A 354 5.98 5.98 -16.89
CA TYR A 354 6.24 4.54 -17.02
C TYR A 354 5.10 3.90 -17.80
N LEU A 355 5.47 3.17 -18.85
CA LEU A 355 4.51 2.53 -19.74
C LEU A 355 5.03 1.17 -20.19
N ARG A 356 4.16 0.17 -20.22
CA ARG A 356 4.48 -1.17 -20.71
C ARG A 356 4.41 -1.21 -22.23
N ARG A 357 5.50 -1.63 -22.88
CA ARG A 357 5.58 -1.76 -24.35
C ARG A 357 4.47 -2.66 -24.91
N ASN A 358 4.19 -3.79 -24.26
CA ASN A 358 3.16 -4.75 -24.67
C ASN A 358 1.73 -4.20 -24.60
N CYS A 359 1.52 -3.08 -23.93
CA CYS A 359 0.22 -2.43 -23.80
C CYS A 359 0.07 -1.22 -24.73
N VAL A 360 1.09 -0.90 -25.53
CA VAL A 360 0.99 0.21 -26.48
C VAL A 360 0.48 -0.30 -27.81
N ILE A 361 -0.57 0.33 -28.32
CA ILE A 361 -1.15 0.04 -29.64
C ILE A 361 -0.63 1.08 -30.63
N LEU A 362 0.04 0.63 -31.68
CA LEU A 362 0.58 1.48 -32.74
C LEU A 362 -0.54 2.04 -33.63
N ARG A 363 -1.16 3.15 -33.21
CA ARG A 363 -2.30 3.74 -33.92
C ARG A 363 -2.52 5.19 -33.51
N ASN A 364 -2.93 6.02 -34.48
CA ASN A 364 -3.60 7.29 -34.21
C ASN A 364 -5.10 7.04 -34.19
N GLU A 365 -5.72 7.05 -33.01
CA GLU A 365 -7.17 6.87 -32.87
C GLU A 365 -7.92 8.19 -32.66
N TYR A 366 -7.20 9.32 -32.60
CA TYR A 366 -7.80 10.64 -32.52
C TYR A 366 -8.15 11.12 -33.92
N LYS A 367 -9.42 11.45 -34.13
CA LYS A 367 -9.92 11.95 -35.41
C LYS A 367 -9.57 13.42 -35.59
N MET A 368 -9.39 13.85 -36.84
CA MET A 368 -9.02 15.22 -37.22
C MET A 368 -9.96 16.29 -36.63
N PHE A 369 -11.27 16.01 -36.52
CA PHE A 369 -12.23 16.96 -35.95
C PHE A 369 -12.03 17.26 -34.46
N ILE A 370 -11.34 16.41 -33.70
CA ILE A 370 -11.00 16.69 -32.29
C ILE A 370 -10.06 17.90 -32.21
N PHE A 371 -9.41 18.22 -33.33
CA PHE A 371 -8.40 19.25 -33.46
C PHE A 371 -8.83 20.40 -34.37
N SER A 372 -10.14 20.71 -34.45
CA SER A 372 -10.71 21.66 -35.41
C SER A 372 -10.27 23.11 -35.27
N ASP A 373 -9.64 23.51 -34.16
CA ASP A 373 -9.01 24.83 -34.04
C ASP A 373 -7.62 24.85 -34.72
N ASP A 374 -7.22 25.97 -35.31
CA ASP A 374 -5.93 26.09 -36.03
C ASP A 374 -4.70 25.67 -35.19
N ASN A 375 -4.70 25.99 -33.89
CA ASN A 375 -3.66 25.54 -32.95
C ASN A 375 -3.62 24.01 -32.77
N ASN A 376 -4.75 23.35 -32.96
CA ASN A 376 -4.87 21.92 -32.82
C ASN A 376 -4.50 21.18 -34.12
N GLN A 377 -4.63 21.80 -35.30
CA GLN A 377 -4.25 21.19 -36.58
C GLN A 377 -2.74 20.91 -36.68
N THR A 378 -1.91 21.82 -36.17
CA THR A 378 -0.45 21.61 -36.08
C THR A 378 -0.10 20.43 -35.18
N MET A 379 -0.82 20.29 -34.06
CA MET A 379 -0.66 19.17 -33.13
C MET A 379 -1.12 17.85 -33.76
N HIS A 380 -2.23 17.85 -34.50
CA HIS A 380 -2.69 16.68 -35.25
C HIS A 380 -1.61 16.17 -36.22
N ASN A 381 -1.06 17.07 -37.04
CA ASN A 381 -0.01 16.72 -38.00
C ASN A 381 1.25 16.20 -37.31
N TRP A 382 1.62 16.80 -36.17
CA TRP A 382 2.73 16.32 -35.34
C TRP A 382 2.47 14.91 -34.80
N ILE A 383 1.28 14.62 -34.27
CA ILE A 383 0.93 13.27 -33.79
C ILE A 383 0.97 12.28 -34.94
N GLU A 384 0.34 12.60 -36.06
CA GLU A 384 0.24 11.72 -37.22
C GLU A 384 1.61 11.32 -37.77
N THR A 385 2.56 12.26 -37.76
CA THR A 385 3.94 12.02 -38.19
C THR A 385 4.70 11.12 -37.20
N ASN A 386 4.49 11.32 -35.90
CA ASN A 386 5.34 10.74 -34.85
C ASN A 386 4.78 9.45 -34.22
N CYS A 387 3.51 9.10 -34.44
CA CYS A 387 2.86 7.93 -33.80
C CYS A 387 2.98 6.61 -34.60
N ARG A 388 3.64 6.64 -35.77
CA ARG A 388 3.66 5.52 -36.75
C ARG A 388 4.66 4.41 -36.45
N ALA A 389 5.65 4.64 -35.58
CA ALA A 389 6.63 3.64 -35.17
C ALA A 389 6.98 3.79 -33.69
N TYR A 390 7.25 2.68 -32.99
CA TYR A 390 7.62 2.70 -31.58
C TYR A 390 8.90 3.51 -31.32
N ASP A 391 9.92 3.33 -32.16
CA ASP A 391 11.21 4.02 -32.00
C ASP A 391 11.06 5.53 -32.16
N THR A 392 10.22 5.98 -33.11
CA THR A 392 9.88 7.40 -33.27
C THR A 392 9.16 7.95 -32.05
N VAL A 393 8.21 7.21 -31.48
CA VAL A 393 7.50 7.61 -30.26
C VAL A 393 8.47 7.70 -29.08
N GLU A 394 9.33 6.70 -28.86
CA GLU A 394 10.31 6.70 -27.78
C GLU A 394 11.30 7.86 -27.91
N TYR A 395 11.76 8.15 -29.13
CA TYR A 395 12.61 9.30 -29.42
C TYR A 395 11.91 10.62 -29.06
N ARG A 396 10.68 10.84 -29.52
CA ARG A 396 9.93 12.08 -29.23
C ARG A 396 9.56 12.23 -27.76
N VAL A 397 9.21 11.14 -27.09
CA VAL A 397 8.96 11.17 -25.64
C VAL A 397 10.26 11.51 -24.90
N SER A 398 11.40 10.95 -25.31
CA SER A 398 12.70 11.27 -24.72
C SER A 398 13.08 12.74 -24.89
N GLU A 399 12.82 13.30 -26.08
CA GLU A 399 13.03 14.72 -26.40
C GLU A 399 12.18 15.62 -25.51
N LEU A 400 10.87 15.35 -25.40
CA LEU A 400 9.95 16.15 -24.58
C LEU A 400 10.28 16.07 -23.08
N LEU A 401 10.61 14.88 -22.57
CA LEU A 401 11.00 14.69 -21.16
C LEU A 401 12.43 15.13 -20.86
N LYS A 402 13.23 15.48 -21.88
CA LYS A 402 14.66 15.83 -21.78
C LYS A 402 15.49 14.75 -21.05
N ARG A 403 15.15 13.47 -21.25
CA ARG A 403 15.86 12.32 -20.69
C ARG A 403 15.67 11.10 -21.57
N LYS A 404 16.60 10.15 -21.51
CA LYS A 404 16.44 8.86 -22.18
C LYS A 404 15.21 8.14 -21.64
N TRP A 405 14.25 7.85 -22.51
CA TRP A 405 13.01 7.18 -22.17
C TRP A 405 12.72 6.07 -23.18
N HIS A 406 12.25 4.93 -22.66
CA HIS A 406 11.82 3.79 -23.47
C HIS A 406 10.59 3.16 -22.85
N MET A 407 9.77 2.52 -23.68
CA MET A 407 8.68 1.69 -23.19
C MET A 407 9.28 0.46 -22.49
N LEU A 408 8.75 0.11 -21.34
CA LEU A 408 9.31 -0.94 -20.50
C LEU A 408 8.81 -2.32 -20.93
N SER A 409 9.70 -3.31 -20.88
CA SER A 409 9.29 -4.71 -20.87
C SER A 409 8.54 -5.04 -19.58
N ASP A 410 7.74 -6.10 -19.59
CA ASP A 410 6.99 -6.52 -18.39
C ASP A 410 7.92 -6.80 -17.19
N HIS A 411 9.12 -7.32 -17.45
CA HIS A 411 10.12 -7.55 -16.41
C HIS A 411 10.60 -6.23 -15.78
N LEU A 412 10.93 -5.23 -16.59
CA LEU A 412 11.39 -3.93 -16.10
C LEU A 412 10.26 -3.18 -15.40
N TYR A 413 9.03 -3.28 -15.92
CA TYR A 413 7.86 -2.66 -15.31
C TYR A 413 7.58 -3.21 -13.90
N ASN A 414 7.75 -4.51 -13.67
CA ASN A 414 7.62 -5.12 -12.34
C ASN A 414 8.70 -4.69 -11.34
N LYS A 415 9.79 -4.06 -11.80
CA LYS A 415 10.88 -3.57 -10.94
C LYS A 415 10.69 -2.12 -10.51
N ILE A 416 9.65 -1.43 -11.00
CA ILE A 416 9.33 -0.06 -10.59
C ILE A 416 9.05 -0.06 -9.09
N LYS A 417 9.73 0.81 -8.36
CA LYS A 417 9.47 1.14 -6.97
C LYS A 417 9.18 2.63 -6.89
N MET A 418 8.14 3.01 -6.15
CA MET A 418 7.71 4.39 -5.97
C MET A 418 7.91 4.85 -4.54
#